data_AF-A0AA43P4M8-F1
#
_entry.id   AF-A0AA43P4M8-F1
#
_cell.length_a   1.000
_cell.length_b   1.000
_cell.length_c   1.000
_cell.angle_alpha   90.00
_cell.angle_beta   90.00
_cell.angle_gamma   90.00
#
_symmetry.space_group_name_H-M   'P 1'
#
loop_
_entity.id
_entity.type
_entity.pdbx_description
1 polymer ?
#
loop_
_entity_poly.entity_id
_entity_poly.type
_entity_poly.pdbx_seq_one_letter_code
_entity_poly.pdbx_strand_id
1 'polypeptide(L)'
;MSDNINWNETAICDFLRFEHKPERQAAYDDRNLTKLANTGLIQRNEEKHTWKLTQKGEKELADIRQHFDSGKLSELPLTFRHYYFDWGEYDIKNLPVNALSQVALRDRSAEIRRKAAELLYGYDKLDKETSNALSHDKDWWVRYFAAKKADVCNFFKEDDVRVVKNVIRNHDVDKECLSHWLESPYSGIRVQAALLSDDSEVDEVFERLEPQDVARVLGAKPQWATREIIMKAWEAADERERRELVENMRDMPDSFINQAFKGEARWTLRVRMEDYRKAVRQVLELGAMFSEDSEIRRKIWERAEREI
;
A
#
# COMPACT_ATOMS: atom_id res chain seq x y z
N MET A 1 -26.88 -26.48 -9.12
CA MET A 1 -26.44 -26.88 -7.79
C MET A 1 -27.55 -27.64 -7.08
N SER A 2 -27.23 -28.73 -6.37
CA SER A 2 -28.21 -29.51 -5.62
C SER A 2 -28.78 -28.73 -4.43
N ASP A 3 -30.06 -28.32 -4.50
CA ASP A 3 -30.74 -27.43 -3.52
C ASP A 3 -30.83 -27.97 -2.08
N ASN A 4 -30.48 -29.24 -1.85
CA ASN A 4 -30.62 -29.92 -0.55
C ASN A 4 -29.34 -29.93 0.31
N ILE A 5 -28.28 -29.22 -0.08
CA ILE A 5 -27.02 -29.18 0.69
C ILE A 5 -26.82 -27.79 1.29
N ASN A 6 -26.71 -27.74 2.62
CA ASN A 6 -26.20 -26.56 3.31
C ASN A 6 -24.67 -26.50 3.14
N TRP A 7 -24.23 -25.84 2.07
CA TRP A 7 -22.82 -25.67 1.71
C TRP A 7 -22.09 -24.71 2.65
N ASN A 8 -21.66 -25.24 3.80
CA ASN A 8 -20.73 -24.56 4.69
C ASN A 8 -19.27 -24.82 4.26
N GLU A 9 -18.34 -24.04 4.82
CA GLU A 9 -16.92 -24.09 4.48
C GLU A 9 -16.34 -25.51 4.61
N THR A 10 -16.67 -26.24 5.67
CA THR A 10 -16.15 -27.59 5.87
C THR A 10 -16.69 -28.58 4.83
N ALA A 11 -17.97 -28.50 4.48
CA ALA A 11 -18.57 -29.36 3.45
C ALA A 11 -17.98 -29.09 2.06
N ILE A 12 -17.66 -27.82 1.76
CA ILE A 12 -16.98 -27.43 0.51
C ILE A 12 -15.55 -27.97 0.50
N CYS A 13 -14.80 -27.76 1.58
CA CYS A 13 -13.45 -28.30 1.73
C CYS A 13 -13.41 -29.81 1.57
N ASP A 14 -14.33 -30.53 2.21
CA ASP A 14 -14.41 -31.98 2.12
C ASP A 14 -14.84 -32.44 0.71
N PHE A 15 -15.76 -31.73 0.05
CA PHE A 15 -16.18 -32.09 -1.30
C PHE A 15 -15.10 -31.81 -2.35
N LEU A 16 -14.46 -30.64 -2.32
CA LEU A 16 -13.44 -30.26 -3.29
C LEU A 16 -12.11 -30.98 -3.05
N ARG A 17 -11.85 -31.54 -1.86
CA ARG A 17 -10.68 -32.42 -1.64
C ARG A 17 -10.65 -33.66 -2.54
N PHE A 18 -11.79 -34.11 -3.08
CA PHE A 18 -11.82 -35.20 -4.06
C PHE A 18 -11.08 -34.85 -5.35
N GLU A 19 -10.91 -33.57 -5.67
CA GLU A 19 -10.11 -33.11 -6.81
C GLU A 19 -8.61 -33.30 -6.59
N HIS A 20 -8.12 -32.91 -5.42
CA HIS A 20 -6.67 -32.87 -5.17
C HIS A 20 -6.13 -34.18 -4.60
N LYS A 21 -6.91 -34.87 -3.76
CA LYS A 21 -6.45 -36.04 -3.00
C LYS A 21 -7.55 -37.08 -2.86
N PRO A 22 -8.07 -37.64 -3.97
CA PRO A 22 -9.18 -38.60 -3.96
C PRO A 22 -8.91 -39.83 -3.08
N GLU A 23 -7.64 -40.22 -2.95
CA GLU A 23 -7.23 -41.40 -2.17
C GLU A 23 -7.10 -41.15 -0.66
N ARG A 24 -7.05 -39.89 -0.20
CA ARG A 24 -6.70 -39.54 1.19
C ARG A 24 -7.89 -39.21 2.10
N GLN A 25 -9.13 -39.36 1.64
CA GLN A 25 -10.29 -39.11 2.49
C GLN A 25 -10.61 -40.22 3.51
N ALA A 26 -9.75 -41.23 3.62
CA ALA A 26 -9.93 -42.37 4.52
C ALA A 26 -9.69 -42.05 6.02
N ALA A 27 -9.38 -40.81 6.42
CA ALA A 27 -8.82 -40.54 7.75
C ALA A 27 -9.44 -39.41 8.60
N TYR A 28 -10.47 -38.67 8.13
CA TYR A 28 -11.00 -37.51 8.88
C TYR A 28 -12.54 -37.45 8.96
N ASP A 29 -13.01 -36.97 10.12
CA ASP A 29 -14.37 -36.82 10.69
C ASP A 29 -15.61 -37.11 9.79
N ASP A 30 -16.41 -38.09 10.23
CA ASP A 30 -17.54 -38.70 9.53
C ASP A 30 -18.73 -37.75 9.26
N ARG A 31 -18.88 -36.66 10.02
CA ARG A 31 -20.16 -35.89 10.04
C ARG A 31 -20.46 -35.12 8.77
N ASN A 32 -19.48 -34.55 8.08
CA ASN A 32 -19.72 -33.83 6.82
C ASN A 32 -19.74 -34.77 5.61
N LEU A 33 -18.89 -35.80 5.61
CA LEU A 33 -18.93 -36.86 4.61
C LEU A 33 -20.27 -37.58 4.62
N THR A 34 -20.85 -37.85 5.79
CA THR A 34 -22.21 -38.39 5.92
C THR A 34 -23.26 -37.48 5.28
N LYS A 35 -23.14 -36.15 5.42
CA LYS A 35 -24.08 -35.21 4.76
C LYS A 35 -23.92 -35.21 3.23
N LEU A 36 -22.70 -35.24 2.73
CA LEU A 36 -22.41 -35.37 1.29
C LEU A 36 -22.88 -36.73 0.74
N ALA A 37 -22.80 -37.78 1.54
CA ALA A 37 -23.31 -39.11 1.20
C ALA A 37 -24.84 -39.16 1.18
N ASN A 38 -25.50 -38.57 2.18
CA ASN A 38 -26.97 -38.48 2.24
C ASN A 38 -27.56 -37.70 1.06
N THR A 39 -26.79 -36.79 0.48
CA THR A 39 -27.18 -36.03 -0.73
C THR A 39 -26.79 -36.73 -2.03
N GLY A 40 -26.18 -37.91 -1.93
CA GLY A 40 -25.81 -38.77 -3.03
C GLY A 40 -24.63 -38.26 -3.84
N LEU A 41 -23.84 -37.30 -3.35
CA LEU A 41 -22.66 -36.80 -4.07
C LEU A 41 -21.45 -37.72 -3.92
N ILE A 42 -21.35 -38.39 -2.78
CA ILE A 42 -20.29 -39.36 -2.50
C ILE A 42 -20.91 -40.65 -1.97
N GLN A 43 -20.13 -41.73 -2.02
CA GLN A 43 -20.52 -43.02 -1.46
C GLN A 43 -19.30 -43.67 -0.80
N ARG A 44 -19.56 -44.37 0.30
CA ARG A 44 -18.52 -45.12 1.01
C ARG A 44 -18.24 -46.42 0.27
N ASN A 45 -16.96 -46.70 0.03
CA ASN A 45 -16.49 -48.02 -0.36
C ASN A 45 -16.25 -48.84 0.90
N GLU A 46 -17.13 -49.81 1.15
CA GLU A 46 -17.09 -50.65 2.35
C GLU A 46 -15.84 -51.52 2.44
N GLU A 47 -15.30 -51.98 1.31
CA GLU A 47 -14.14 -52.88 1.27
C GLU A 47 -12.82 -52.18 1.62
N LYS A 48 -12.71 -50.89 1.32
CA LYS A 48 -11.47 -50.11 1.50
C LYS A 48 -11.59 -49.02 2.57
N HIS A 49 -12.75 -48.91 3.21
CA HIS A 49 -13.10 -47.82 4.13
C HIS A 49 -12.80 -46.42 3.57
N THR A 50 -12.90 -46.26 2.25
CA THR A 50 -12.64 -45.00 1.54
C THR A 50 -13.93 -44.40 1.02
N TRP A 51 -13.91 -43.13 0.66
CA TRP A 51 -15.02 -42.46 -0.02
C TRP A 51 -14.70 -42.29 -1.50
N LYS A 52 -15.72 -42.35 -2.35
CA LYS A 52 -15.61 -42.03 -3.78
C LYS A 52 -16.76 -41.12 -4.22
N LEU A 53 -16.52 -40.32 -5.26
CA LEU A 53 -17.60 -39.59 -5.93
C LEU A 53 -18.61 -40.58 -6.55
N THR A 54 -19.88 -40.20 -6.53
CA THR A 54 -20.90 -40.83 -7.37
C THR A 54 -20.93 -40.12 -8.73
N GLN A 55 -21.66 -40.64 -9.72
CA GLN A 55 -21.88 -39.91 -10.98
C GLN A 55 -22.49 -38.52 -10.76
N LYS A 56 -23.36 -38.38 -9.75
CA LYS A 56 -23.94 -37.09 -9.35
C LYS A 56 -22.86 -36.16 -8.81
N GLY A 57 -21.96 -36.67 -7.96
CA GLY A 57 -20.81 -35.91 -7.43
C GLY A 57 -19.83 -35.49 -8.52
N GLU A 58 -19.49 -36.37 -9.44
CA GLU A 58 -18.63 -36.06 -10.58
C GLU A 58 -19.20 -34.94 -11.45
N LYS A 59 -20.51 -35.00 -11.72
CA LYS A 59 -21.21 -33.95 -12.46
C LYS A 59 -21.21 -32.62 -11.71
N GLU A 60 -21.56 -32.61 -10.43
CA GLU A 60 -21.57 -31.38 -9.63
C GLU A 60 -20.15 -30.76 -9.54
N LEU A 61 -19.11 -31.59 -9.39
CA LEU A 61 -17.73 -31.13 -9.40
C LEU A 61 -17.33 -30.54 -10.76
N ALA A 62 -17.73 -31.19 -11.86
CA ALA A 62 -17.49 -30.69 -13.21
C ALA A 62 -18.21 -29.36 -13.46
N ASP A 63 -19.45 -29.22 -13.01
CA ASP A 63 -20.24 -27.99 -13.11
C ASP A 63 -19.54 -26.85 -12.34
N ILE A 64 -19.07 -27.11 -11.10
CA ILE A 64 -18.31 -26.13 -10.30
C ILE A 64 -17.02 -25.70 -11.03
N ARG A 65 -16.26 -26.65 -11.58
CA ARG A 65 -15.04 -26.36 -12.35
C ARG A 65 -15.33 -25.52 -13.59
N GLN A 66 -16.44 -25.78 -14.27
CA GLN A 66 -16.83 -24.96 -15.42
C GLN A 66 -17.05 -23.49 -15.02
N HIS A 67 -17.61 -23.21 -13.85
CA HIS A 67 -17.72 -21.83 -13.34
C HIS A 67 -16.35 -21.22 -13.02
N PHE A 68 -15.43 -22.02 -12.46
CA PHE A 68 -14.06 -21.60 -12.18
C PHE A 68 -13.31 -21.22 -13.46
N ASP A 69 -13.34 -22.09 -14.47
CA ASP A 69 -12.61 -21.92 -15.73
C ASP A 69 -13.21 -20.82 -16.63
N SER A 70 -14.52 -20.58 -16.52
CA SER A 70 -15.21 -19.56 -17.32
C SER A 70 -15.18 -18.16 -16.70
N GLY A 71 -14.71 -18.02 -15.45
CA GLY A 71 -14.73 -16.74 -14.72
C GLY A 71 -16.11 -16.33 -14.24
N LYS A 72 -17.10 -17.22 -14.30
CA LYS A 72 -18.48 -16.98 -13.85
C LYS A 72 -18.66 -17.30 -12.36
N LEU A 73 -17.64 -17.00 -11.55
CA LEU A 73 -17.67 -17.31 -10.12
C LEU A 73 -18.88 -16.72 -9.41
N SER A 74 -19.36 -15.55 -9.83
CA SER A 74 -20.52 -14.88 -9.22
C SER A 74 -21.84 -15.69 -9.26
N GLU A 75 -21.90 -16.73 -10.10
CA GLU A 75 -23.02 -17.67 -10.16
C GLU A 75 -22.95 -18.73 -9.05
N LEU A 76 -21.78 -18.91 -8.44
CA LEU A 76 -21.56 -19.78 -7.29
C LEU A 76 -21.82 -19.07 -5.95
N PRO A 77 -22.16 -19.83 -4.89
CA PRO A 77 -22.30 -19.29 -3.55
C PRO A 77 -20.99 -18.67 -3.08
N LEU A 78 -21.09 -17.65 -2.21
CA LEU A 78 -19.91 -16.91 -1.72
C LEU A 78 -18.85 -17.84 -1.12
N THR A 79 -19.25 -18.85 -0.35
CA THR A 79 -18.35 -19.82 0.28
C THR A 79 -17.50 -20.61 -0.73
N PHE A 80 -18.08 -21.03 -1.86
CA PHE A 80 -17.32 -21.69 -2.94
C PHE A 80 -16.33 -20.73 -3.60
N ARG A 81 -16.72 -19.47 -3.77
CA ARG A 81 -15.83 -18.45 -4.33
C ARG A 81 -14.64 -18.17 -3.42
N HIS A 82 -14.82 -18.10 -2.10
CA HIS A 82 -13.68 -17.97 -1.18
C HIS A 82 -12.75 -19.17 -1.28
N TYR A 83 -13.30 -20.39 -1.28
CA TYR A 83 -12.50 -21.60 -1.40
C TYR A 83 -11.63 -21.62 -2.66
N TYR A 84 -12.18 -21.18 -3.80
CA TYR A 84 -11.42 -21.07 -5.04
C TYR A 84 -10.11 -20.29 -4.86
N PHE A 85 -10.13 -19.18 -4.13
CA PHE A 85 -8.93 -18.39 -3.85
C PHE A 85 -8.06 -18.95 -2.73
N ASP A 86 -8.66 -19.53 -1.69
CA ASP A 86 -7.95 -19.96 -0.48
C ASP A 86 -7.23 -21.31 -0.64
N TRP A 87 -7.71 -22.16 -1.55
CA TRP A 87 -7.19 -23.52 -1.79
C TRP A 87 -6.68 -23.74 -3.22
N GLY A 88 -6.82 -22.77 -4.11
CA GLY A 88 -6.27 -22.89 -5.45
C GLY A 88 -4.74 -22.98 -5.41
N GLU A 89 -4.18 -24.12 -5.80
CA GLU A 89 -2.75 -24.23 -6.11
C GLU A 89 -2.51 -23.58 -7.49
N TYR A 90 -2.33 -22.26 -7.48
CA TYR A 90 -2.02 -21.51 -8.69
C TYR A 90 -0.53 -21.58 -9.00
N ASP A 91 -0.19 -21.96 -10.24
CA ASP A 91 1.14 -21.79 -10.83
C ASP A 91 1.08 -20.64 -11.84
N ILE A 92 2.15 -19.84 -11.92
CA ILE A 92 2.29 -18.71 -12.86
C ILE A 92 2.02 -19.13 -14.32
N LYS A 93 2.29 -20.39 -14.66
CA LYS A 93 2.11 -20.93 -16.01
C LYS A 93 0.67 -21.30 -16.35
N ASN A 94 -0.14 -21.64 -15.34
CA ASN A 94 -1.49 -22.19 -15.52
C ASN A 94 -2.58 -21.28 -14.94
N LEU A 95 -2.24 -20.04 -14.59
CA LEU A 95 -3.19 -19.09 -14.05
C LEU A 95 -4.31 -18.81 -15.08
N PRO A 96 -5.60 -18.97 -14.73
CA PRO A 96 -6.70 -18.73 -15.65
C PRO A 96 -6.98 -17.22 -15.78
N VAL A 97 -6.07 -16.49 -16.43
CA VAL A 97 -6.04 -15.01 -16.49
C VAL A 97 -7.36 -14.42 -16.95
N ASN A 98 -7.96 -14.95 -18.02
CA ASN A 98 -9.22 -14.45 -18.55
C ASN A 98 -10.36 -14.62 -17.55
N ALA A 99 -10.45 -15.78 -16.90
CA ALA A 99 -11.46 -16.06 -15.89
C ALA A 99 -11.31 -15.11 -14.69
N LEU A 100 -10.09 -14.98 -14.16
CA LEU A 100 -9.79 -14.08 -13.05
C LEU A 100 -10.07 -12.61 -13.37
N SER A 101 -9.81 -12.17 -14.60
CA SER A 101 -10.11 -10.81 -15.03
C SER A 101 -11.62 -10.56 -15.05
N GLN A 102 -12.42 -11.54 -15.52
CA GLN A 102 -13.88 -11.45 -15.43
C GLN A 102 -14.37 -11.41 -13.98
N VAL A 103 -13.79 -12.21 -13.09
CA VAL A 103 -14.11 -12.19 -11.66
C VAL A 103 -13.77 -10.84 -11.05
N ALA A 104 -12.58 -10.31 -11.30
CA ALA A 104 -12.13 -9.01 -10.81
C ALA A 104 -13.06 -7.89 -11.25
N LEU A 105 -13.62 -7.96 -12.46
CA LEU A 105 -14.49 -6.91 -13.02
C LEU A 105 -15.97 -7.04 -12.62
N ARG A 106 -16.47 -8.26 -12.44
CA ARG A 106 -17.91 -8.53 -12.41
C ARG A 106 -18.42 -9.17 -11.13
N ASP A 107 -17.55 -9.67 -10.26
CA ASP A 107 -18.03 -10.30 -9.04
C ASP A 107 -18.74 -9.30 -8.12
N ARG A 108 -19.85 -9.73 -7.53
CA ARG A 108 -20.68 -8.87 -6.67
C ARG A 108 -20.01 -8.54 -5.34
N SER A 109 -19.10 -9.40 -4.86
CA SER A 109 -18.34 -9.20 -3.62
C SER A 109 -17.05 -8.44 -3.89
N ALA A 110 -16.89 -7.29 -3.22
CA ALA A 110 -15.66 -6.50 -3.27
C ALA A 110 -14.43 -7.33 -2.85
N GLU A 111 -14.59 -8.18 -1.83
CA GLU A 111 -13.50 -9.06 -1.38
C GLU A 111 -13.09 -10.07 -2.46
N ILE A 112 -14.03 -10.64 -3.20
CA ILE A 112 -13.73 -11.58 -4.27
C ILE A 112 -13.07 -10.87 -5.46
N ARG A 113 -13.57 -9.68 -5.84
CA ARG A 113 -12.92 -8.85 -6.88
C ARG A 113 -11.48 -8.53 -6.50
N ARG A 114 -11.27 -8.17 -5.23
CA ARG A 114 -9.96 -7.89 -4.65
C ARG A 114 -9.02 -9.08 -4.68
N LYS A 115 -9.45 -10.27 -4.23
CA LYS A 115 -8.64 -11.51 -4.29
C LYS A 115 -8.25 -11.83 -5.74
N ALA A 116 -9.14 -11.63 -6.70
CA ALA A 116 -8.85 -11.83 -8.13
C ALA A 116 -7.82 -10.81 -8.66
N ALA A 117 -8.02 -9.52 -8.36
CA ALA A 117 -7.09 -8.46 -8.76
C ALA A 117 -5.69 -8.64 -8.12
N GLU A 118 -5.63 -9.02 -6.85
CA GLU A 118 -4.40 -9.32 -6.12
C GLU A 118 -3.64 -10.49 -6.73
N LEU A 119 -4.34 -11.57 -7.07
CA LEU A 119 -3.73 -12.75 -7.69
C LEU A 119 -3.18 -12.43 -9.09
N LEU A 120 -3.95 -11.70 -9.92
CA LEU A 120 -3.49 -11.22 -11.22
C LEU A 120 -2.28 -10.29 -11.08
N TYR A 121 -2.29 -9.41 -10.09
CA TYR A 121 -1.17 -8.51 -9.78
C TYR A 121 0.08 -9.29 -9.34
N GLY A 122 -0.07 -10.25 -8.43
CA GLY A 122 1.03 -11.04 -7.86
C GLY A 122 1.79 -11.88 -8.90
N TYR A 123 1.11 -12.28 -9.97
CA TYR A 123 1.68 -13.00 -11.11
C TYR A 123 2.02 -12.12 -12.32
N ASP A 124 1.93 -10.80 -12.19
CA ASP A 124 2.12 -9.82 -13.26
C ASP A 124 1.25 -10.09 -14.52
N LYS A 125 0.05 -10.64 -14.30
CA LYS A 125 -0.96 -10.94 -15.33
C LYS A 125 -2.11 -9.94 -15.37
N LEU A 126 -2.16 -8.99 -14.45
CA LEU A 126 -3.08 -7.86 -14.56
C LEU A 126 -2.63 -7.01 -15.75
N ASP A 127 -3.48 -6.87 -16.77
CA ASP A 127 -3.20 -6.08 -17.97
C ASP A 127 -3.77 -4.65 -17.88
N LYS A 128 -3.39 -3.78 -18.83
CA LYS A 128 -3.80 -2.38 -18.85
C LYS A 128 -5.30 -2.18 -19.04
N GLU A 129 -5.95 -2.97 -19.89
CA GLU A 129 -7.39 -2.84 -20.17
C GLU A 129 -8.20 -3.18 -18.92
N THR A 130 -7.86 -4.30 -18.28
CA THR A 130 -8.44 -4.73 -17.01
C THR A 130 -8.16 -3.71 -15.90
N SER A 131 -6.93 -3.21 -15.78
CA SER A 131 -6.60 -2.15 -14.83
C SER A 131 -7.43 -0.88 -15.05
N ASN A 132 -7.59 -0.41 -16.29
CA ASN A 132 -8.41 0.77 -16.59
C ASN A 132 -9.89 0.58 -16.22
N ALA A 133 -10.42 -0.62 -16.37
CA ALA A 133 -11.78 -0.87 -15.91
C ALA A 133 -11.87 -0.93 -14.37
N LEU A 134 -10.86 -1.50 -13.70
CA LEU A 134 -10.79 -1.60 -12.24
C LEU A 134 -10.47 -0.28 -11.52
N SER A 135 -9.92 0.73 -12.21
CA SER A 135 -9.66 2.05 -11.60
C SER A 135 -10.94 2.79 -11.17
N HIS A 136 -12.11 2.33 -11.61
CA HIS A 136 -13.41 2.87 -11.20
C HIS A 136 -14.16 1.97 -10.20
N ASP A 137 -13.50 0.94 -9.65
CA ASP A 137 -14.11 0.09 -8.63
C ASP A 137 -14.46 0.91 -7.38
N LYS A 138 -15.56 0.54 -6.71
CA LYS A 138 -15.96 1.17 -5.45
C LYS A 138 -14.99 0.88 -4.31
N ASP A 139 -14.32 -0.27 -4.36
CA ASP A 139 -13.36 -0.70 -3.36
C ASP A 139 -11.96 -0.17 -3.68
N TRP A 140 -11.37 0.55 -2.73
CA TRP A 140 -10.07 1.19 -2.88
C TRP A 140 -8.91 0.19 -2.98
N TRP A 141 -8.99 -1.04 -2.42
CA TRP A 141 -7.95 -2.07 -2.66
C TRP A 141 -7.94 -2.51 -4.11
N VAL A 142 -9.12 -2.66 -4.72
CA VAL A 142 -9.20 -3.02 -6.14
C VAL A 142 -8.58 -1.91 -7.00
N ARG A 143 -8.93 -0.64 -6.73
CA ARG A 143 -8.30 0.52 -7.38
C ARG A 143 -6.79 0.59 -7.12
N TYR A 144 -6.34 0.24 -5.92
CA TYR A 144 -4.92 0.18 -5.57
C TYR A 144 -4.17 -0.80 -6.47
N PHE A 145 -4.69 -2.00 -6.73
CA PHE A 145 -4.06 -2.94 -7.67
C PHE A 145 -4.12 -2.44 -9.11
N ALA A 146 -5.23 -1.81 -9.51
CA ALA A 146 -5.39 -1.21 -10.83
C ALA A 146 -4.34 -0.12 -11.12
N ALA A 147 -4.01 0.69 -10.12
CA ALA A 147 -3.10 1.82 -10.22
C ALA A 147 -1.69 1.49 -10.75
N LYS A 148 -1.28 0.21 -10.78
CA LYS A 148 0.03 -0.17 -11.36
C LYS A 148 0.09 -0.04 -12.89
N LYS A 149 -1.01 -0.30 -13.59
CA LYS A 149 -1.03 -0.32 -15.07
C LYS A 149 -2.13 0.53 -15.70
N ALA A 150 -3.12 0.95 -14.92
CA ALA A 150 -4.15 1.87 -15.39
C ALA A 150 -3.55 3.24 -15.75
N ASP A 151 -4.22 3.95 -16.65
CA ASP A 151 -3.88 5.32 -17.02
C ASP A 151 -4.05 6.28 -15.83
N VAL A 152 -3.05 7.14 -15.61
CA VAL A 152 -3.00 8.09 -14.48
C VAL A 152 -4.26 8.98 -14.45
N CYS A 153 -4.77 9.38 -15.60
CA CYS A 153 -5.96 10.22 -15.73
C CYS A 153 -7.21 9.64 -15.06
N ASN A 154 -7.30 8.30 -14.91
CA ASN A 154 -8.43 7.66 -14.25
C ASN A 154 -8.46 7.94 -12.74
N PHE A 155 -7.32 8.33 -12.17
CA PHE A 155 -7.15 8.63 -10.75
C PHE A 155 -7.11 10.14 -10.46
N PHE A 156 -7.41 10.99 -11.45
CA PHE A 156 -7.41 12.44 -11.26
C PHE A 156 -8.25 12.84 -10.03
N LYS A 157 -9.45 12.26 -9.89
CA LYS A 157 -10.37 12.52 -8.76
C LYS A 157 -10.23 11.53 -7.60
N GLU A 158 -9.14 10.77 -7.52
CA GLU A 158 -8.94 9.79 -6.45
C GLU A 158 -8.77 10.50 -5.10
N ASP A 159 -9.47 9.99 -4.09
CA ASP A 159 -9.48 10.50 -2.73
C ASP A 159 -8.74 9.59 -1.73
N ASP A 160 -8.47 8.34 -2.11
CA ASP A 160 -7.69 7.43 -1.27
C ASP A 160 -6.18 7.64 -1.45
N VAL A 161 -5.55 8.17 -0.40
CA VAL A 161 -4.10 8.43 -0.36
C VAL A 161 -3.26 7.20 -0.72
N ARG A 162 -3.72 5.98 -0.40
CA ARG A 162 -2.96 4.76 -0.68
C ARG A 162 -2.97 4.45 -2.17
N VAL A 163 -4.10 4.71 -2.85
CA VAL A 163 -4.22 4.57 -4.29
C VAL A 163 -3.35 5.62 -4.98
N VAL A 164 -3.45 6.90 -4.61
CA VAL A 164 -2.63 7.98 -5.19
C VAL A 164 -1.14 7.71 -5.02
N LYS A 165 -0.70 7.29 -3.82
CA LYS A 165 0.70 6.88 -3.59
C LYS A 165 1.14 5.76 -4.53
N ASN A 166 0.25 4.81 -4.80
CA ASN A 166 0.56 3.72 -5.71
C ASN A 166 0.60 4.18 -7.17
N VAL A 167 -0.26 5.11 -7.58
CA VAL A 167 -0.19 5.74 -8.92
C VAL A 167 1.17 6.42 -9.10
N ILE A 168 1.52 7.31 -8.16
CA ILE A 168 2.78 8.05 -8.14
C ILE A 168 4.00 7.12 -8.24
N ARG A 169 3.97 5.99 -7.52
CA ARG A 169 5.09 5.06 -7.49
C ARG A 169 5.29 4.32 -8.83
N ASN A 170 4.23 4.15 -9.63
CA ASN A 170 4.28 3.29 -10.81
C ASN A 170 4.24 4.07 -12.14
N HIS A 171 4.01 5.38 -12.10
CA HIS A 171 3.84 6.20 -13.30
C HIS A 171 4.53 7.55 -13.19
N ASP A 172 4.87 8.11 -14.35
CA ASP A 172 5.20 9.52 -14.47
C ASP A 172 3.89 10.33 -14.43
N VAL A 173 3.69 11.09 -13.36
CA VAL A 173 2.50 11.91 -13.14
C VAL A 173 2.71 13.29 -13.76
N ASP A 174 1.77 13.74 -14.59
CA ASP A 174 1.84 15.07 -15.20
C ASP A 174 1.54 16.21 -14.21
N LYS A 175 1.91 17.43 -14.62
CA LYS A 175 1.73 18.63 -13.79
C LYS A 175 0.26 18.95 -13.50
N GLU A 176 -0.67 18.57 -14.37
CA GLU A 176 -2.10 18.84 -14.17
C GLU A 176 -2.65 18.00 -13.01
N CYS A 177 -2.29 16.72 -12.95
CA CYS A 177 -2.63 15.83 -11.84
C CYS A 177 -2.01 16.31 -10.52
N LEU A 178 -0.74 16.71 -10.53
CA LEU A 178 -0.07 17.24 -9.34
C LEU A 178 -0.76 18.52 -8.84
N SER A 179 -1.05 19.46 -9.75
CA SER A 179 -1.75 20.70 -9.42
C SER A 179 -3.11 20.42 -8.80
N HIS A 180 -3.87 19.47 -9.33
CA HIS A 180 -5.15 19.07 -8.77
C HIS A 180 -5.03 18.43 -7.39
N TRP A 181 -4.06 17.52 -7.21
CA TRP A 181 -3.85 16.84 -5.92
C TRP A 181 -3.31 17.75 -4.82
N LEU A 182 -2.63 18.85 -5.16
CA LEU A 182 -2.26 19.89 -4.19
C LEU A 182 -3.48 20.57 -3.56
N GLU A 183 -4.62 20.58 -4.24
CA GLU A 183 -5.89 21.12 -3.74
C GLU A 183 -6.76 20.05 -3.04
N SER A 184 -6.28 18.81 -2.94
CA SER A 184 -7.01 17.71 -2.33
C SER A 184 -7.39 18.03 -0.89
N PRO A 185 -8.60 17.68 -0.40
CA PRO A 185 -8.94 17.85 1.01
C PRO A 185 -8.10 16.93 1.93
N TYR A 186 -7.40 15.94 1.38
CA TYR A 186 -6.60 14.99 2.14
C TYR A 186 -5.12 15.40 2.18
N SER A 187 -4.66 15.78 3.38
CA SER A 187 -3.24 16.10 3.70
C SER A 187 -2.25 15.10 3.10
N GLY A 188 -2.54 13.81 3.20
CA GLY A 188 -1.66 12.77 2.69
C GLY A 188 -1.47 12.80 1.16
N ILE A 189 -2.48 13.24 0.40
CA ILE A 189 -2.41 13.41 -1.06
C ILE A 189 -1.64 14.68 -1.40
N ARG A 190 -1.97 15.81 -0.75
CA ARG A 190 -1.28 17.09 -0.95
C ARG A 190 0.22 16.99 -0.72
N VAL A 191 0.64 16.35 0.38
CA VAL A 191 2.07 16.14 0.68
C VAL A 191 2.74 15.31 -0.42
N GLN A 192 2.10 14.26 -0.95
CA GLN A 192 2.72 13.47 -2.01
C GLN A 192 2.85 14.24 -3.31
N ALA A 193 1.83 15.03 -3.68
CA ALA A 193 1.89 15.91 -4.84
C ALA A 193 3.03 16.93 -4.70
N ALA A 194 3.13 17.61 -3.56
CA ALA A 194 4.19 18.57 -3.26
C ALA A 194 5.61 17.96 -3.34
N LEU A 195 5.79 16.71 -2.92
CA LEU A 195 7.09 16.04 -3.00
C LEU A 195 7.51 15.71 -4.43
N LEU A 196 6.57 15.63 -5.36
CA LEU A 196 6.86 15.41 -6.78
C LEU A 196 7.01 16.71 -7.57
N SER A 197 6.50 17.84 -7.06
CA SER A 197 6.65 19.14 -7.71
C SER A 197 8.12 19.53 -7.89
N ASP A 198 8.35 20.30 -8.96
CA ASP A 198 9.69 20.74 -9.36
C ASP A 198 10.27 21.75 -8.36
N ASP A 199 11.61 21.78 -8.25
CA ASP A 199 12.32 22.76 -7.41
C ASP A 199 12.11 24.22 -7.86
N SER A 200 11.57 24.46 -9.05
CA SER A 200 11.18 25.79 -9.53
C SER A 200 9.79 26.25 -9.07
N GLU A 201 8.98 25.35 -8.50
CA GLU A 201 7.56 25.58 -8.14
C GLU A 201 7.38 25.73 -6.61
N VAL A 202 8.48 25.89 -5.86
CA VAL A 202 8.50 25.89 -4.39
C VAL A 202 7.48 26.86 -3.81
N ASP A 203 7.48 28.11 -4.24
CA ASP A 203 6.58 29.14 -3.69
C ASP A 203 5.11 28.82 -3.99
N GLU A 204 4.78 28.39 -5.22
CA GLU A 204 3.43 28.00 -5.62
C GLU A 204 2.91 26.79 -4.83
N VAL A 205 3.78 25.80 -4.59
CA VAL A 205 3.44 24.62 -3.78
C VAL A 205 3.10 25.05 -2.35
N PHE A 206 3.95 25.86 -1.71
CA PHE A 206 3.73 26.28 -0.33
C PHE A 206 2.56 27.26 -0.15
N GLU A 207 2.17 28.01 -1.19
CA GLU A 207 0.94 28.82 -1.17
C GLU A 207 -0.34 27.97 -1.12
N ARG A 208 -0.29 26.74 -1.63
CA ARG A 208 -1.45 25.82 -1.67
C ARG A 208 -1.48 24.82 -0.52
N LEU A 209 -0.35 24.60 0.14
CA LEU A 209 -0.27 23.67 1.26
C LEU A 209 -0.88 24.26 2.52
N GLU A 210 -1.59 23.41 3.25
CA GLU A 210 -2.00 23.72 4.61
C GLU A 210 -0.78 23.71 5.56
N PRO A 211 -0.80 24.47 6.66
CA PRO A 211 0.33 24.59 7.61
C PRO A 211 0.89 23.24 8.07
N GLN A 212 0.00 22.28 8.37
CA GLN A 212 0.36 20.93 8.81
C GLN A 212 1.13 20.10 7.76
N ASP A 213 0.93 20.41 6.48
CA ASP A 213 1.57 19.71 5.38
C ASP A 213 2.96 20.28 5.09
N VAL A 214 3.16 21.58 5.34
CA VAL A 214 4.43 22.29 5.16
C VAL A 214 5.54 21.61 5.94
N ALA A 215 5.33 21.32 7.23
CA ALA A 215 6.33 20.68 8.09
C ALA A 215 6.77 19.32 7.54
N ARG A 216 5.81 18.52 7.04
CA ARG A 216 6.09 17.20 6.45
C ARG A 216 6.85 17.28 5.14
N VAL A 217 6.49 18.24 4.28
CA VAL A 217 7.20 18.46 3.01
C VAL A 217 8.63 18.91 3.27
N LEU A 218 8.83 19.85 4.20
CA LEU A 218 10.18 20.33 4.56
C LEU A 218 11.04 19.24 5.21
N GLY A 219 10.45 18.34 6.00
CA GLY A 219 11.18 17.17 6.52
C GLY A 219 11.74 16.26 5.43
N ALA A 220 11.08 16.17 4.27
CA ALA A 220 11.53 15.36 3.14
C ALA A 220 12.32 16.17 2.08
N LYS A 221 12.07 17.47 1.96
CA LYS A 221 12.79 18.42 1.08
C LYS A 221 13.37 19.58 1.91
N PRO A 222 14.39 19.33 2.76
CA PRO A 222 14.96 20.35 3.65
C PRO A 222 15.65 21.51 2.88
N GLN A 223 16.01 21.30 1.62
CA GLN A 223 16.57 22.34 0.76
C GLN A 223 15.54 23.42 0.37
N TRP A 224 14.24 23.14 0.49
CA TRP A 224 13.17 24.11 0.23
C TRP A 224 12.87 25.02 1.43
N ALA A 225 13.53 24.79 2.57
CA ALA A 225 13.27 25.51 3.81
C ALA A 225 13.90 26.90 3.80
N THR A 226 13.26 27.85 3.11
CA THR A 226 13.64 29.27 3.15
C THR A 226 13.17 29.90 4.46
N ARG A 227 13.82 31.02 4.82
CA ARG A 227 13.42 31.80 6.00
C ARG A 227 11.94 32.21 5.95
N GLU A 228 11.49 32.69 4.80
CA GLU A 228 10.12 33.16 4.62
C GLU A 228 9.10 32.03 4.79
N ILE A 229 9.34 30.88 4.14
CA ILE A 229 8.44 29.72 4.20
C ILE A 229 8.30 29.21 5.64
N ILE A 230 9.43 29.06 6.35
CA ILE A 230 9.41 28.58 7.74
C ILE A 230 8.70 29.58 8.66
N MET A 231 8.96 30.89 8.51
CA MET A 231 8.32 31.90 9.34
C MET A 231 6.79 31.90 9.14
N LYS A 232 6.32 31.87 7.88
CA LYS A 232 4.88 31.75 7.57
C LYS A 232 4.27 30.47 8.16
N ALA A 233 4.94 29.34 7.98
CA ALA A 233 4.46 28.05 8.50
C ALA A 233 4.39 28.03 10.03
N TRP A 234 5.38 28.62 10.71
CA TRP A 234 5.49 28.64 12.16
C TRP A 234 4.33 29.36 12.85
N GLU A 235 3.88 30.47 12.27
CA GLU A 235 2.76 31.26 12.80
C GLU A 235 1.46 30.46 12.79
N ALA A 236 1.24 29.68 11.73
CA ALA A 236 0.04 28.87 11.56
C ALA A 236 0.14 27.47 12.20
N ALA A 237 1.36 27.02 12.54
CA ALA A 237 1.62 25.68 13.04
C ALA A 237 1.17 25.45 14.50
N ASP A 238 0.71 24.22 14.78
CA ASP A 238 0.46 23.72 16.12
C ASP A 238 1.76 23.33 16.87
N GLU A 239 1.63 22.84 18.11
CA GLU A 239 2.79 22.47 18.93
C GLU A 239 3.65 21.36 18.31
N ARG A 240 3.02 20.39 17.63
CA ARG A 240 3.72 19.26 17.02
C ARG A 240 4.44 19.72 15.75
N GLU A 241 3.75 20.47 14.90
CA GLU A 241 4.27 20.98 13.64
C GLU A 241 5.46 21.92 13.88
N ARG A 242 5.39 22.76 14.92
CA ARG A 242 6.53 23.61 15.32
C ARG A 242 7.77 22.79 15.69
N ARG A 243 7.61 21.63 16.33
CA ARG A 243 8.75 20.74 16.62
C ARG A 243 9.38 20.22 15.33
N GLU A 244 8.58 19.85 14.34
CA GLU A 244 9.04 19.35 13.03
C GLU A 244 9.70 20.49 12.21
N LEU A 245 9.15 21.71 12.23
CA LEU A 245 9.72 22.87 11.52
C LEU A 245 11.12 23.24 12.06
N VAL A 246 11.36 23.09 13.37
CA VAL A 246 12.67 23.41 13.98
C VAL A 246 13.81 22.65 13.34
N GLU A 247 13.60 21.43 12.86
CA GLU A 247 14.65 20.61 12.24
C GLU A 247 15.20 21.26 10.97
N ASN A 248 14.36 22.04 10.28
CA ASN A 248 14.66 22.63 8.98
C ASN A 248 15.05 24.11 9.05
N MET A 249 15.00 24.73 10.24
CA MET A 249 15.36 26.14 10.42
C MET A 249 16.81 26.44 10.06
N ARG A 250 16.98 27.45 9.19
CA ARG A 250 18.26 28.04 8.78
C ARG A 250 18.11 29.56 8.66
N ASP A 251 19.13 30.30 9.08
CA ASP A 251 19.16 31.78 8.98
C ASP A 251 17.93 32.48 9.62
N MET A 252 17.58 32.07 10.84
CA MET A 252 16.44 32.63 11.59
C MET A 252 16.87 33.80 12.46
N PRO A 253 16.02 34.83 12.63
CA PRO A 253 16.34 35.95 13.52
C PRO A 253 16.32 35.51 14.99
N ASP A 254 17.17 36.14 15.82
CA ASP A 254 17.28 35.84 17.25
C ASP A 254 15.95 35.89 17.99
N SER A 255 15.06 36.81 17.62
CA SER A 255 13.72 36.92 18.21
C SER A 255 12.92 35.64 18.02
N PHE A 256 13.01 35.03 16.84
CA PHE A 256 12.32 33.79 16.48
C PHE A 256 12.93 32.59 17.20
N ILE A 257 14.27 32.48 17.21
CA ILE A 257 14.98 31.43 17.95
C ILE A 257 14.65 31.50 19.44
N ASN A 258 14.62 32.70 20.03
CA ASN A 258 14.22 32.91 21.41
C ASN A 258 12.77 32.49 21.69
N GLN A 259 11.85 32.75 20.75
CA GLN A 259 10.46 32.30 20.86
C GLN A 259 10.39 30.77 20.84
N ALA A 260 11.10 30.12 19.92
CA ALA A 260 11.13 28.66 19.82
C ALA A 260 11.77 28.00 21.08
N PHE A 261 12.80 28.61 21.69
CA PHE A 261 13.38 28.15 22.96
C PHE A 261 12.45 28.28 24.16
N LYS A 262 11.57 29.29 24.15
CA LYS A 262 10.60 29.50 25.23
C LYS A 262 9.35 28.64 25.06
N GLY A 263 9.10 28.13 23.86
CA GLY A 263 7.94 27.32 23.53
C GLY A 263 8.19 25.81 23.54
N GLU A 264 7.26 25.07 22.93
CA GLU A 264 7.22 23.61 22.90
C GLU A 264 8.29 22.95 22.01
N ALA A 265 8.96 23.72 21.17
CA ALA A 265 10.04 23.24 20.30
C ALA A 265 11.43 23.28 20.97
N ARG A 266 11.51 23.74 22.22
CA ARG A 266 12.78 23.91 22.97
C ARG A 266 13.63 22.65 23.06
N TRP A 267 12.99 21.48 23.16
CA TRP A 267 13.70 20.22 23.30
C TRP A 267 14.37 19.83 21.99
N THR A 268 13.66 19.94 20.87
CA THR A 268 14.22 19.72 19.53
C THR A 268 15.36 20.69 19.24
N LEU A 269 15.22 21.98 19.60
CA LEU A 269 16.30 22.96 19.48
C LEU A 269 17.55 22.58 20.30
N ARG A 270 17.37 22.14 21.55
CA ARG A 270 18.48 21.68 22.39
C ARG A 270 19.21 20.48 21.79
N VAL A 271 18.46 19.53 21.22
CA VAL A 271 19.05 18.37 20.52
C VAL A 271 19.86 18.85 19.33
N ARG A 272 19.31 19.72 18.47
CA ARG A 272 20.05 20.28 17.32
C ARG A 272 21.33 21.01 17.73
N MET A 273 21.30 21.78 18.82
CA MET A 273 22.50 22.45 19.35
C MET A 273 23.56 21.44 19.82
N GLU A 274 23.15 20.33 20.43
CA GLU A 274 24.11 19.32 20.87
C GLU A 274 24.69 18.54 19.67
N ASP A 275 23.86 18.23 18.67
CA ASP A 275 24.32 17.65 17.40
C ASP A 275 25.33 18.58 16.71
N TYR A 276 25.06 19.89 16.73
CA TYR A 276 25.99 20.89 16.21
C TYR A 276 27.33 20.89 16.97
N ARG A 277 27.29 20.95 18.31
CA ARG A 277 28.50 20.88 19.15
C ARG A 277 29.30 19.60 18.89
N LYS A 278 28.60 18.47 18.74
CA LYS A 278 29.23 17.18 18.41
C LYS A 278 29.91 17.23 17.04
N ALA A 279 29.26 17.80 16.03
CA ALA A 279 29.85 17.97 14.70
C ALA A 279 31.10 18.87 14.74
N VAL A 280 31.06 19.98 15.50
CA VAL A 280 32.23 20.85 15.69
C VAL A 280 33.38 20.10 16.36
N ARG A 281 33.10 19.30 17.41
CA ARG A 281 34.12 18.45 18.05
C ARG A 281 34.74 17.45 17.07
N GLN A 282 33.93 16.79 16.25
CA GLN A 282 34.43 15.84 15.23
C GLN A 282 35.30 16.53 14.17
N VAL A 283 34.94 17.74 13.75
CA VAL A 283 35.74 18.53 12.82
C VAL A 283 37.10 18.91 13.44
N LEU A 284 37.12 19.27 14.72
CA LEU A 284 38.38 19.50 15.46
C LEU A 284 39.23 18.23 15.56
N GLU A 285 38.63 17.08 15.87
CA GLU A 285 39.33 15.78 15.90
C GLU A 285 39.97 15.43 14.56
N LEU A 286 39.26 15.63 13.44
CA LEU A 286 39.82 15.43 12.09
C LEU A 286 40.97 16.40 11.80
N GLY A 287 40.84 17.66 12.22
CA GLY A 287 41.90 18.63 12.05
C GLY A 287 43.19 18.26 12.81
N ALA A 288 43.10 17.47 13.90
CA ALA A 288 44.26 16.98 14.65
C ALA A 288 45.11 15.96 13.87
N MET A 289 44.61 15.43 12.74
CA MET A 289 45.39 14.57 11.83
C MET A 289 46.48 15.34 11.07
N PHE A 290 46.36 16.67 10.97
CA PHE A 290 47.34 17.52 10.31
C PHE A 290 48.41 18.01 11.31
N SER A 291 49.60 18.30 10.78
CA SER A 291 50.69 18.90 11.55
C SER A 291 50.26 20.24 12.18
N GLU A 292 50.88 20.61 13.30
CA GLU A 292 50.51 21.83 14.05
C GLU A 292 50.72 23.12 13.25
N ASP A 293 51.67 23.12 12.32
CA ASP A 293 51.98 24.22 11.39
C ASP A 293 51.09 24.21 10.12
N SER A 294 50.18 23.23 9.99
CA SER A 294 49.30 23.12 8.84
C SER A 294 48.32 24.29 8.76
N GLU A 295 48.32 24.98 7.61
CA GLU A 295 47.36 26.03 7.30
C GLU A 295 45.91 25.50 7.35
N ILE A 296 45.69 24.24 6.96
CA ILE A 296 44.38 23.59 6.97
C ILE A 296 43.89 23.41 8.42
N ARG A 297 44.77 22.94 9.32
CA ARG A 297 44.45 22.78 10.75
C ARG A 297 44.07 24.12 11.38
N ARG A 298 44.86 25.16 11.11
CA ARG A 298 44.59 26.51 11.61
C ARG A 298 43.23 27.02 11.15
N LYS A 299 42.89 26.88 9.87
CA LYS A 299 41.58 27.29 9.33
C LYS A 299 40.41 26.53 9.95
N ILE A 300 40.60 25.23 10.23
CA ILE A 300 39.58 24.40 10.92
C ILE A 300 39.36 24.91 12.35
N TRP A 301 40.44 25.14 13.12
CA TRP A 301 40.35 25.65 14.50
C TRP A 301 39.75 27.05 14.57
N GLU A 302 40.23 27.99 13.76
CA GLU A 302 39.71 29.37 13.71
C GLU A 302 38.21 29.40 13.38
N ARG A 303 37.73 28.46 12.56
CA ARG A 303 36.31 28.36 12.21
C ARG A 303 35.50 27.70 13.33
N ALA A 304 36.01 26.65 13.96
CA ALA A 304 35.35 25.99 15.09
C ALA A 304 35.25 26.90 16.34
N GLU A 305 36.28 27.69 16.64
CA GLU A 305 36.26 28.65 17.76
C GLU A 305 35.22 29.77 17.59
N ARG A 306 34.90 30.15 16.35
CA ARG A 306 33.86 31.16 16.07
C ARG A 306 32.44 30.61 16.26
N GLU A 307 32.29 29.30 16.32
CA GLU A 307 31.01 28.59 16.28
C GLU A 307 30.61 27.99 17.65
N ILE A 308 31.53 27.97 18.62
CA ILE A 308 31.32 27.53 20.01
C ILE A 308 30.98 28.74 20.90
#